data_AF-A0A1G2W7Y8-F1
#
_entry.id   AF-A0A1G2W7Y8-F1
#
_cell.length_a   1.000
_cell.length_b   1.000
_cell.length_c   1.000
_cell.angle_alpha   90.00
_cell.angle_beta   90.00
_cell.angle_gamma   90.00
#
_symmetry.space_group_name_H-M   'P 1'
#
loop_
_entity.id
_entity.type
_entity.pdbx_description
1 polymer ?
#
loop_
_entity_poly.entity_id
_entity_poly.type
_entity_poly.pdbx_seq_one_letter_code
_entity_poly.pdbx_strand_id
1 'polypeptide(L)' 'MSGAPDAAALVAGALSRRRAAERGRFLRELLAHTAAGLVVIEGEAEASEAVYRLADAVVARGVTP' A
#
# COMPACT_ATOMS: atom_id res chain seq x y z
N MET A 1 3.16 17.87 18.88
CA MET A 1 2.59 17.41 17.60
C MET A 1 2.39 15.91 17.69
N SER A 2 1.18 15.43 18.01
CA SER A 2 0.84 14.02 17.82
C SER A 2 0.44 13.82 16.37
N GLY A 3 1.42 13.82 15.47
CA GLY A 3 1.21 13.46 14.08
C GLY A 3 1.18 11.94 14.00
N ALA A 4 0.08 11.36 13.52
CA ALA A 4 0.04 9.94 13.21
C ALA A 4 1.27 9.59 12.35
N PRO A 5 1.93 8.44 12.60
CA PRO A 5 3.08 8.04 11.79
C PRO A 5 2.67 8.00 10.32
N ASP A 6 3.50 8.61 9.47
CA ASP A 6 3.37 8.53 8.01
C ASP A 6 3.25 7.05 7.58
N ALA A 7 2.40 6.80 6.58
CA ALA A 7 2.17 5.48 6.01
C ALA A 7 3.49 4.79 5.62
N ALA A 8 4.46 5.52 5.08
CA ALA A 8 5.77 4.95 4.75
C ALA A 8 6.51 4.43 5.99
N ALA A 9 6.48 5.17 7.11
CA ALA A 9 7.10 4.76 8.37
C ALA A 9 6.41 3.53 8.98
N LEU A 10 5.07 3.45 8.88
CA LEU A 10 4.31 2.28 9.33
C LEU A 10 4.68 1.02 8.54
N VAL A 11 4.75 1.12 7.21
CA VAL A 11 5.13 0.01 6.35
C VAL A 11 6.58 -0.41 6.60
N ALA A 12 7.51 0.55 6.68
CA ALA A 12 8.92 0.26 6.97
C ALA A 12 9.10 -0.46 8.31
N GLY A 13 8.40 -0.02 9.36
CA GLY A 13 8.41 -0.67 10.66
C GLY A 13 7.80 -2.08 10.62
N ALA A 14 6.74 -2.29 9.84
CA ALA A 14 6.15 -3.62 9.67
C ALA A 14 7.10 -4.58 8.92
N LEU A 15 7.85 -4.08 7.94
CA LEU A 15 8.81 -4.87 7.16
C LEU A 15 10.07 -5.20 7.95
N SER A 16 10.56 -4.28 8.79
CA SER A 16 11.79 -4.49 9.58
C SER A 16 11.67 -5.65 10.56
N ARG A 17 10.46 -5.93 11.05
CA ARG A 17 10.15 -7.05 11.96
C ARG A 17 9.92 -8.40 11.27
N ARG A 18 9.99 -8.45 9.93
CA ARG A 18 9.71 -9.66 9.13
C ARG A 18 10.96 -10.19 8.43
N ARG A 19 11.03 -11.51 8.25
CA ARG A 19 12.10 -12.16 7.47
C ARG A 19 11.96 -11.76 6.00
N ALA A 20 13.09 -11.74 5.28
CA ALA A 20 13.12 -11.33 3.87
C ALA A 20 12.09 -12.07 2.99
N ALA A 21 11.94 -13.39 3.18
CA ALA A 21 10.98 -14.22 2.46
C ALA A 21 9.51 -13.88 2.72
N GLU A 22 9.19 -13.25 3.86
CA GLU A 22 7.81 -12.94 4.28
C GLU A 22 7.36 -11.55 3.80
N ARG A 23 8.31 -10.65 3.53
CA ARG A 23 8.05 -9.24 3.19
C ARG A 23 7.18 -9.10 1.95
N GLY A 24 7.49 -9.84 0.89
CA GLY A 24 6.74 -9.78 -0.36
C GLY A 24 5.29 -10.25 -0.20
N ARG A 25 5.07 -11.30 0.60
CA ARG A 25 3.71 -11.78 0.92
C ARG A 25 2.93 -10.75 1.72
N PHE A 26 3.55 -10.19 2.76
CA PHE A 26 2.94 -9.17 3.59
C PHE A 26 2.49 -7.94 2.79
N LEU A 27 3.31 -7.46 1.86
CA LEU A 27 2.95 -6.30 1.03
C LEU A 27 1.74 -6.56 0.13
N ARG A 28 1.64 -7.78 -0.44
CA ARG A 28 0.48 -8.17 -1.25
C ARG A 28 -0.80 -8.25 -0.41
N GLU A 29 -0.71 -8.85 0.77
CA GLU A 29 -1.84 -8.92 1.70
C GLU A 29 -2.27 -7.52 2.14
N LEU A 30 -1.31 -6.66 2.52
CA LEU A 30 -1.60 -5.27 2.88
C LEU A 30 -2.34 -4.52 1.76
N LEU A 31 -1.85 -4.62 0.52
CA LEU A 31 -2.48 -3.98 -0.63
C LEU A 31 -3.91 -4.48 -0.86
N ALA A 32 -4.15 -5.80 -0.75
CA ALA A 32 -5.48 -6.37 -0.89
C ALA A 32 -6.46 -5.84 0.17
N HIS A 33 -6.03 -5.75 1.43
CA HIS A 33 -6.88 -5.24 2.51
C HIS A 33 -7.10 -3.72 2.41
N THR A 34 -6.09 -2.96 1.97
CA THR A 34 -6.25 -1.53 1.69
C THR A 34 -7.27 -1.30 0.57
N ALA A 35 -7.16 -2.04 -0.54
CA ALA A 35 -8.12 -1.95 -1.64
C ALA A 35 -9.55 -2.29 -1.17
N ALA A 36 -9.71 -3.38 -0.40
CA ALA A 36 -11.01 -3.73 0.17
C ALA A 36 -11.56 -2.63 1.09
N GLY A 37 -10.71 -2.01 1.90
CA GLY A 37 -11.10 -0.87 2.75
C GLY A 37 -11.55 0.34 1.95
N LEU A 38 -10.84 0.69 0.88
CA LEU A 38 -11.23 1.78 -0.01
C LEU A 38 -12.57 1.51 -0.68
N VAL A 39 -12.84 0.29 -1.13
CA VAL A 39 -14.15 -0.08 -1.71
C VAL A 39 -15.28 0.16 -0.71
N VAL A 40 -15.07 -0.19 0.57
CA VAL A 40 -16.06 0.01 1.63
C VAL A 40 -16.28 1.49 1.95
N ILE A 41 -15.24 2.32 1.89
CA ILE A 41 -15.28 3.74 2.28
C ILE A 41 -15.75 4.64 1.12
N GLU A 42 -15.26 4.38 -0.09
CA GLU A 42 -15.36 5.28 -1.25
C GLU A 42 -16.30 4.74 -2.34
N GLY A 43 -16.63 3.44 -2.32
CA GLY A 43 -17.41 2.79 -3.36
C GLY A 43 -16.55 2.06 -4.40
N GLU A 44 -17.18 1.16 -5.15
CA GLU A 44 -16.49 0.25 -6.07
C GLU A 44 -15.76 0.98 -7.21
N ALA A 45 -16.42 1.95 -7.85
CA ALA A 45 -15.88 2.64 -9.03
C ALA A 45 -14.69 3.54 -8.66
N GLU A 46 -14.86 4.35 -7.62
CA GLU A 46 -13.86 5.28 -7.10
C GLU A 46 -12.63 4.52 -6.58
N ALA A 47 -12.83 3.47 -5.79
CA ALA A 47 -11.74 2.66 -5.27
C ALA A 47 -10.99 1.92 -6.39
N SER A 48 -11.70 1.39 -7.40
CA SER A 48 -11.06 0.72 -8.54
C SER A 48 -10.15 1.67 -9.32
N GLU A 49 -10.63 2.88 -9.61
CA GLU A 49 -9.85 3.90 -10.30
C GLU A 49 -8.65 4.36 -9.46
N ALA A 50 -8.83 4.53 -8.15
CA ALA A 50 -7.74 4.90 -7.24
C ALA A 50 -6.63 3.84 -7.20
N VAL A 51 -6.99 2.55 -7.10
CA VAL A 51 -6.01 1.45 -7.14
C VAL A 51 -5.31 1.38 -8.49
N TYR A 52 -6.04 1.57 -9.60
CA TYR A 52 -5.46 1.57 -10.94
C TYR A 52 -4.40 2.67 -11.10
N ARG A 53 -4.74 3.92 -10.77
CA ARG A 53 -3.80 5.06 -10.85
C ARG A 53 -2.60 4.88 -9.92
N LEU A 54 -2.81 4.31 -8.73
CA LEU A 54 -1.73 4.03 -7.80
C LEU A 54 -0.75 3.00 -8.37
N ALA A 55 -1.27 1.94 -9.00
CA ALA A 55 -0.43 0.91 -9.63
C ALA A 55 0.48 1.52 -10.71
N ASP A 56 -0.06 2.37 -11.58
CA ASP A 56 0.70 3.07 -12.61
C ASP A 56 1.77 3.99 -12.00
N ALA A 57 1.42 4.75 -10.96
CA ALA A 57 2.37 5.64 -10.29
C ALA A 57 3.52 4.90 -9.61
N VAL A 58 3.25 3.72 -9.02
CA VAL A 58 4.27 2.86 -8.40
C VAL A 58 5.21 2.30 -9.45
N VAL A 59 4.68 1.80 -10.58
CA VAL A 59 5.49 1.32 -11.70
C VAL A 59 6.38 2.45 -12.18
N ALA A 60 5.82 3.60 -12.51
CA ALA A 60 6.57 4.77 -13.00
C ALA A 60 7.74 5.15 -12.06
N ARG A 61 7.50 5.16 -10.74
CA ARG A 61 8.56 5.41 -9.74
C ARG A 61 9.62 4.32 -9.70
N GLY A 62 9.23 3.05 -9.81
CA GLY A 62 10.13 1.90 -9.74
C GLY A 62 11.00 1.68 -10.99
N VAL A 63 10.62 2.24 -12.15
CA VAL A 63 11.43 2.19 -13.38
C VAL A 63 12.39 3.37 -13.52
N THR A 64 12.31 4.37 -12.64
CA THR A 64 13.28 5.47 -12.60
C THR A 64 14.63 4.93 -12.09
N PRO A 65 15.75 5.13 -12.82
CA PRO A 65 17.07 4.65 -12.41
C PRO A 65 17.59 5.26 -11.11
#